data_AF-A0A9W6U1M2-F1
#
_entry.id   AF-A0A9W6U1M2-F1
#
_cell.length_a   1.000
_cell.length_b   1.000
_cell.length_c   1.000
_cell.angle_alpha   90.00
_cell.angle_beta   90.00
_cell.angle_gamma   90.00
#
_symmetry.space_group_name_H-M   'P 1'
#
loop_
_entity.id
_entity.type
_entity.pdbx_description
1 polymer ?
#
loop_
_entity_poly.entity_id
_entity_poly.type
_entity_poly.pdbx_seq_one_letter_code
_entity_poly.pdbx_strand_id
1 'polypeptide(L)'
;MQRRAQTPASAAASSGAVKHLRAQGSLLYKRSTPQHLTLVSVKDDIKEAPYERVSEAFGVENHPHILHALEEGEPVLRRRVLEALTSVLKLPQELVVSIKHGLIELVEGGITGGAHEGSDAAPAPLSASDAELQELSARVLSVIAESPCGHAELLKRETITRLKPVFAAASSKRTCQYLYDALLLLSASFTGARQLTSAGYLPVVLEQLKGCRLNDALRVRALKLLKHMANDGVDATTFRALELGAVAQCAKRLHSPHLEVRAAACDALAAFGFADKVRKAVVEHGGVVPRLCALLTDAQWQVAAASAGALMSLAAHDEVKRQIVANDGLAPVNQLLQANKVPLQLHAVKLVAVVTALPAARRLLDVPATTLRLRTLMQDENALLAKCAKGALAASSGVGVDDEVITQFNDFKLKRAPHDFRYFIYKIVDDSEIVIESTGPSTESYQDMADKLAQITNDCRYALVDLDVTTKDGRPTSKIVFLSWSPDTARIKSKMLYASSKEAIKRVLMGVGIHLTATDASELSLESIEDGVAKFL
;
A
#
# COMPACT_ATOMS: atom_id res chain seq x y z
N MET A 1 -19.54 1.71 -64.12
CA MET A 1 -19.34 3.17 -63.99
C MET A 1 -18.01 3.43 -63.29
N GLN A 2 -16.92 3.46 -64.06
CA GLN A 2 -15.55 3.56 -63.53
C GLN A 2 -14.66 4.06 -64.67
N ARG A 3 -13.95 5.17 -64.44
CA ARG A 3 -12.99 5.77 -65.38
C ARG A 3 -11.57 5.36 -64.94
N ARG A 4 -10.84 4.64 -65.80
CA ARG A 4 -9.40 4.39 -65.65
C ARG A 4 -8.70 4.38 -67.01
N ALA A 5 -7.60 5.14 -67.04
CA ALA A 5 -6.35 5.03 -67.81
C ALA A 5 -6.26 4.12 -69.05
N GLN A 6 -5.73 4.66 -70.17
CA GLN A 6 -4.47 4.24 -70.82
C GLN A 6 -4.17 5.06 -72.11
N THR A 7 -2.89 5.07 -72.47
CA THR A 7 -2.05 5.84 -73.43
C THR A 7 -2.36 5.71 -74.95
N PRO A 8 -1.72 6.52 -75.83
CA PRO A 8 -0.70 5.98 -76.76
C PRO A 8 0.51 6.94 -76.98
N ALA A 9 1.76 6.50 -77.13
CA ALA A 9 2.47 5.75 -78.20
C ALA A 9 3.12 6.65 -79.29
N SER A 10 4.29 6.20 -79.76
CA SER A 10 5.38 6.89 -80.49
C SER A 10 5.21 7.00 -82.01
N ALA A 11 6.02 7.85 -82.69
CA ALA A 11 6.97 7.44 -83.75
C ALA A 11 7.67 8.62 -84.51
N ALA A 12 9.01 8.53 -84.55
CA ALA A 12 9.95 8.74 -85.68
C ALA A 12 10.10 10.08 -86.46
N ALA A 13 11.24 10.73 -86.19
CA ALA A 13 12.35 11.13 -87.09
C ALA A 13 12.13 12.04 -88.32
N SER A 14 12.87 13.18 -88.36
CA SER A 14 14.00 13.33 -89.30
C SER A 14 14.88 14.57 -89.01
N SER A 15 16.18 14.33 -89.09
CA SER A 15 17.36 15.17 -88.86
C SER A 15 17.48 16.49 -89.64
N GLY A 16 18.13 17.49 -89.03
CA GLY A 16 18.55 18.71 -89.74
C GLY A 16 19.49 19.65 -88.98
N ALA A 17 20.52 19.11 -88.32
CA ALA A 17 21.80 19.76 -87.97
C ALA A 17 21.81 21.21 -87.43
N VAL A 18 21.71 21.36 -86.10
CA VAL A 18 22.26 22.52 -85.38
C VAL A 18 23.78 22.37 -85.32
N LYS A 19 24.52 23.33 -85.90
CA LYS A 19 25.99 23.40 -85.86
C LYS A 19 26.45 23.72 -84.43
N HIS A 20 26.86 22.70 -83.67
CA HIS A 20 27.50 22.87 -82.37
C HIS A 20 29.02 22.82 -82.53
N LEU A 21 29.71 23.88 -82.11
CA LEU A 21 31.16 23.89 -81.88
C LEU A 21 31.47 22.97 -80.69
N ARG A 22 31.67 21.69 -80.96
CA ARG A 22 32.43 20.69 -80.16
C ARG A 22 32.23 19.32 -80.83
N ALA A 23 33.36 18.68 -81.14
CA ALA A 23 33.54 17.42 -81.88
C ALA A 23 32.38 16.40 -81.88
N GLN A 24 32.12 15.80 -83.06
CA GLN A 24 31.30 14.61 -83.23
C GLN A 24 31.87 13.46 -82.38
N GLY A 25 31.06 12.93 -81.45
CA GLY A 25 31.42 11.79 -80.61
C GLY A 25 31.44 12.05 -79.10
N SER A 26 31.27 13.29 -78.63
CA SER A 26 31.16 13.54 -77.18
C SER A 26 29.70 13.39 -76.68
N LEU A 27 29.39 12.26 -76.04
CA LEU A 27 28.23 12.15 -75.18
C LEU A 27 28.52 12.99 -73.92
N LEU A 28 27.72 14.03 -73.66
CA LEU A 28 27.71 14.75 -72.39
C LEU A 28 27.21 13.80 -71.29
N TYR A 29 28.07 12.91 -70.81
CA TYR A 29 27.79 11.88 -69.81
C TYR A 29 27.55 12.44 -68.40
N LYS A 30 27.46 13.78 -68.25
CA LYS A 30 27.22 14.49 -66.99
C LYS A 30 26.46 15.79 -67.23
N ARG A 31 25.19 15.72 -67.65
CA ARG A 31 24.28 16.88 -67.53
C ARG A 31 23.65 16.87 -66.14
N SER A 32 23.73 17.98 -65.43
CA SER A 32 23.02 18.18 -64.16
C SER A 32 21.54 17.88 -64.36
N THR A 33 20.97 16.99 -63.55
CA THR A 33 19.55 16.65 -63.64
C THR A 33 18.70 17.89 -63.30
N PRO A 34 17.46 18.00 -63.79
CA PRO A 34 16.55 19.08 -63.37
C PRO A 34 16.40 19.18 -61.84
N GLN A 35 16.46 18.03 -61.15
CA GLN A 35 16.49 17.97 -59.69
C GLN A 35 17.73 18.64 -59.09
N HIS A 36 18.91 18.45 -59.69
CA HIS A 36 20.12 19.15 -59.28
C HIS A 36 19.99 20.67 -59.46
N LEU A 37 19.37 21.13 -60.56
CA LEU A 37 19.14 22.56 -60.78
C LEU A 37 18.14 23.16 -59.78
N THR A 38 17.12 22.42 -59.35
CA THR A 38 16.19 22.86 -58.28
C THR A 38 16.82 22.87 -56.88
N LEU A 39 17.85 22.06 -56.63
CA LEU A 39 18.57 22.07 -55.35
C LEU A 39 19.53 23.26 -55.23
N VAL A 40 20.03 23.75 -56.37
CA VAL A 40 20.97 24.88 -56.46
C VAL A 40 20.25 26.18 -56.83
N SER A 41 18.92 26.16 -57.01
CA SER A 41 18.16 27.39 -57.26
C SER A 41 18.26 28.33 -56.07
N VAL A 42 18.63 29.59 -56.33
CA VAL A 42 18.58 30.66 -55.33
C VAL A 42 17.12 30.79 -54.91
N LYS A 43 16.84 30.56 -53.61
CA LYS A 43 15.51 30.77 -53.05
C LYS A 43 15.27 32.28 -52.91
N ASP A 44 14.03 32.70 -53.13
CA ASP A 44 13.60 34.06 -52.79
C ASP A 44 13.79 34.34 -51.29
N ASP A 45 13.70 35.61 -50.89
CA ASP A 45 13.86 36.04 -49.50
C ASP A 45 13.00 35.22 -48.54
N ILE A 46 13.57 34.92 -47.37
CA ILE A 46 12.90 34.18 -46.32
C ILE A 46 11.72 35.01 -45.82
N LYS A 47 10.51 34.55 -46.08
CA LYS A 47 9.29 35.18 -45.55
C LYS A 47 9.35 35.19 -44.03
N GLU A 48 9.06 36.34 -43.43
CA GLU A 48 8.96 36.47 -41.98
C GLU A 48 7.96 35.44 -41.42
N ALA A 49 8.37 34.79 -40.34
CA ALA A 49 7.50 33.82 -39.66
C ALA A 49 6.33 34.56 -39.00
N PRO A 50 5.13 33.94 -38.94
CA PRO A 50 4.02 34.50 -38.18
C PRO A 50 4.40 34.68 -36.71
N TYR A 51 3.98 35.78 -36.07
CA TYR A 51 4.28 36.08 -34.66
C TYR A 51 3.89 34.93 -33.71
N GLU A 52 2.77 34.25 -33.98
CA GLU A 52 2.31 33.12 -33.18
C GLU A 52 3.12 31.83 -33.35
N ARG A 53 4.09 31.77 -34.28
CA ARG A 53 4.83 30.55 -34.57
C ARG A 53 5.93 30.33 -33.53
N VAL A 54 5.76 29.31 -32.71
CA VAL A 54 6.80 28.85 -31.79
C VAL A 54 7.79 27.95 -32.55
N SER A 55 9.07 28.29 -32.47
CA SER A 55 10.17 27.56 -33.11
C SER A 55 11.26 27.33 -32.08
N GLU A 56 11.82 26.12 -32.02
CA GLU A 56 12.96 25.84 -31.15
C GLU A 56 14.21 26.52 -31.72
N ALA A 57 14.77 27.50 -30.99
CA ALA A 57 15.99 28.18 -31.39
C ALA A 57 17.23 27.36 -31.00
N PHE A 58 18.28 27.43 -31.82
CA PHE A 58 19.54 26.76 -31.52
C PHE A 58 20.31 27.50 -30.43
N GLY A 59 20.69 26.80 -29.36
CA GLY A 59 21.58 27.31 -28.32
C GLY A 59 20.91 27.60 -26.97
N VAL A 60 21.70 28.14 -26.04
CA VAL A 60 21.31 28.29 -24.62
C VAL A 60 20.26 29.38 -24.39
N GLU A 61 20.21 30.40 -25.26
CA GLU A 61 19.28 31.54 -25.14
C GLU A 61 17.83 31.24 -25.53
N ASN A 62 17.54 30.00 -25.97
CA ASN A 62 16.17 29.56 -26.27
C ASN A 62 15.25 29.68 -25.04
N HIS A 63 15.79 29.41 -23.85
CA HIS A 63 15.02 29.34 -22.60
C HIS A 63 14.47 30.72 -22.15
N PRO A 64 15.28 31.79 -22.02
CA PRO A 64 14.76 33.13 -21.73
C PRO A 64 13.68 33.60 -22.70
N HIS A 65 13.84 33.34 -23.99
CA HIS A 65 12.87 33.77 -25.02
C HIS A 65 11.52 33.05 -24.88
N ILE A 66 11.55 31.74 -24.64
CA ILE A 66 10.33 30.94 -24.40
C ILE A 66 9.60 31.44 -23.16
N LEU A 67 10.33 31.76 -22.08
CA LEU A 67 9.73 32.24 -20.83
C LEU A 67 9.19 33.67 -20.96
N HIS A 68 9.91 34.56 -21.65
CA HIS A 68 9.41 35.89 -21.99
C HIS A 68 8.15 35.83 -22.86
N ALA A 69 8.09 34.90 -23.82
CA ALA A 69 6.89 34.67 -24.62
C ALA A 69 5.71 34.13 -23.78
N LEU A 70 5.98 33.40 -22.70
CA LEU A 70 4.97 32.95 -21.76
C LEU A 70 4.48 34.10 -20.85
N GLU A 71 5.36 35.00 -20.46
CA GLU A 71 5.06 36.14 -19.58
C GLU A 71 4.36 37.29 -20.33
N GLU A 72 4.89 37.76 -21.45
CA GLU A 72 4.40 38.95 -22.17
C GLU A 72 3.57 38.63 -23.41
N GLY A 73 3.57 37.38 -23.88
CA GLY A 73 2.92 37.00 -25.14
C GLY A 73 1.39 37.09 -25.13
N GLU A 74 0.81 37.29 -26.30
CA GLU A 74 -0.64 37.16 -26.52
C GLU A 74 -1.16 35.76 -26.16
N PRO A 75 -2.45 35.59 -25.82
CA PRO A 75 -3.00 34.31 -25.36
C PRO A 75 -2.79 33.15 -26.35
N VAL A 76 -2.78 33.43 -27.66
CA VAL A 76 -2.51 32.41 -28.68
C VAL A 76 -1.05 31.93 -28.63
N LEU A 77 -0.11 32.85 -28.45
CA LEU A 77 1.32 32.55 -28.35
C LEU A 77 1.60 31.77 -27.05
N ARG A 78 1.05 32.21 -25.91
CA ARG A 78 1.20 31.50 -24.62
C ARG A 78 0.73 30.05 -24.69
N ARG A 79 -0.42 29.78 -25.33
CA ARG A 79 -0.92 28.41 -25.52
C ARG A 79 0.06 27.54 -26.31
N ARG A 80 0.54 28.02 -27.46
CA ARG A 80 1.51 27.27 -28.28
C ARG A 80 2.83 27.04 -27.57
N VAL A 81 3.27 28.01 -26.76
CA VAL A 81 4.46 27.87 -25.92
C VAL A 81 4.26 26.77 -24.87
N LEU A 82 3.14 26.77 -24.14
CA LEU A 82 2.83 25.72 -23.16
C LEU A 82 2.74 24.34 -23.82
N GLU A 83 2.13 24.24 -25.00
CA GLU A 83 2.08 23.00 -25.77
C GLU A 83 3.49 22.49 -26.12
N ALA A 84 4.37 23.36 -26.63
CA ALA A 84 5.75 23.01 -26.94
C ALA A 84 6.54 22.58 -25.69
N LEU A 85 6.34 23.28 -24.56
CA LEU A 85 6.98 22.96 -23.29
C LEU A 85 6.64 21.53 -22.81
N THR A 86 5.45 21.00 -23.10
CA THR A 86 5.12 19.62 -22.72
C THR A 86 6.00 18.55 -23.37
N SER A 87 6.62 18.83 -24.51
CA SER A 87 7.61 17.95 -25.15
C SER A 87 9.05 18.27 -24.74
N VAL A 88 9.40 19.56 -24.66
CA VAL A 88 10.77 20.02 -24.39
C VAL A 88 11.22 19.62 -22.98
N LEU A 89 10.34 19.80 -21.99
CA LEU A 89 10.67 19.57 -20.57
C LEU A 89 10.86 18.09 -20.19
N LYS A 90 10.62 17.15 -21.11
CA LYS A 90 10.96 15.73 -20.93
C LYS A 90 12.47 15.51 -20.91
N LEU A 91 13.24 16.41 -21.50
CA LEU A 91 14.70 16.39 -21.45
C LEU A 91 15.16 17.01 -20.12
N PRO A 92 15.87 16.27 -19.25
CA PRO A 92 16.24 16.77 -17.93
C PRO A 92 17.11 18.04 -17.96
N GLN A 93 17.95 18.20 -18.99
CA GLN A 93 18.80 19.39 -19.15
C GLN A 93 17.96 20.65 -19.39
N GLU A 94 17.04 20.58 -20.36
CA GLU A 94 16.12 21.67 -20.68
C GLU A 94 15.24 22.04 -19.49
N LEU A 95 14.79 21.04 -18.72
CA LEU A 95 14.02 21.27 -17.50
C LEU A 95 14.83 22.06 -16.46
N VAL A 96 16.07 21.66 -16.18
CA VAL A 96 16.91 22.34 -15.19
C VAL A 96 17.22 23.78 -15.60
N VAL A 97 17.49 24.02 -16.88
CA VAL A 97 17.73 25.39 -17.38
C VAL A 97 16.45 26.21 -17.31
N SER A 98 15.30 25.66 -17.71
CA SER A 98 14.00 26.35 -17.62
C SER A 98 13.64 26.72 -16.19
N ILE A 99 13.85 25.81 -15.24
CA ILE A 99 13.56 26.05 -13.82
C ILE A 99 14.44 27.18 -13.26
N LYS A 100 15.73 27.23 -13.62
CA LYS A 100 16.64 28.30 -13.19
C LYS A 100 16.18 29.70 -13.63
N HIS A 101 15.46 29.77 -14.74
CA HIS A 101 14.92 31.03 -15.27
C HIS A 101 13.49 31.32 -14.81
N GLY A 102 12.94 30.59 -13.84
CA GLY A 102 11.65 30.92 -13.23
C GLY A 102 10.42 30.27 -13.87
N LEU A 103 10.58 29.23 -14.71
CA LEU A 103 9.45 28.54 -15.35
C LEU A 103 8.31 28.15 -14.38
N ILE A 104 8.64 27.69 -13.18
CA ILE A 104 7.65 27.23 -12.21
C ILE A 104 6.69 28.36 -11.81
N GLU A 105 7.20 29.58 -11.61
CA GLU A 105 6.39 30.75 -11.18
C GLU A 105 5.41 31.17 -12.28
N LEU A 106 5.85 31.14 -13.53
CA LEU A 106 5.00 31.45 -14.69
C LEU A 106 3.90 30.39 -14.89
N VAL A 107 4.25 29.11 -14.75
CA VAL A 107 3.29 28.00 -14.84
C VAL A 107 2.29 28.06 -13.68
N GLU A 108 2.75 28.33 -12.45
CA GLU A 108 1.89 28.55 -11.29
C GLU A 108 0.90 29.71 -11.52
N GLY A 109 1.40 30.86 -11.98
CA GLY A 109 0.57 32.03 -12.28
C GLY A 109 -0.49 31.73 -13.35
N GLY A 110 -0.14 30.93 -14.36
CA GLY A 110 -1.07 30.44 -15.37
C GLY A 110 -2.13 29.47 -14.82
N ILE A 111 -1.85 28.75 -13.73
CA ILE A 111 -2.83 27.86 -13.09
C ILE A 111 -3.76 28.65 -12.15
N THR A 112 -3.21 29.58 -11.36
CA THR A 112 -4.00 30.37 -10.40
C THR A 112 -4.72 31.54 -11.04
N GLY A 113 -4.40 31.88 -12.30
CA GLY A 113 -5.00 33.00 -13.03
C GLY A 113 -4.54 34.37 -12.50
N GLY A 114 -3.36 34.45 -11.90
CA GLY A 114 -2.83 35.69 -11.31
C GLY A 114 -3.53 36.12 -10.02
N ALA A 115 -4.28 35.24 -9.36
CA ALA A 115 -4.87 35.53 -8.05
C ALA A 115 -3.77 35.68 -6.99
N HIS A 116 -3.38 36.92 -6.71
CA HIS A 116 -2.63 37.27 -5.50
C HIS A 116 -3.50 37.07 -4.26
N GLU A 117 -2.88 36.61 -3.18
CA GLU A 117 -3.48 36.37 -1.87
C GLU A 117 -4.32 37.58 -1.42
N GLY A 118 -5.63 37.38 -1.18
CA GLY A 118 -6.46 38.40 -0.52
C GLY A 118 -7.94 38.50 -0.94
N SER A 119 -8.40 37.85 -2.01
CA SER A 119 -9.84 37.86 -2.32
C SER A 119 -10.51 36.55 -1.90
N ASP A 120 -11.26 36.57 -0.79
CA ASP A 120 -12.26 35.56 -0.40
C ASP A 120 -13.47 35.49 -1.37
N ALA A 121 -13.34 36.06 -2.57
CA ALA A 121 -14.36 36.00 -3.60
C ALA A 121 -14.29 34.63 -4.31
N ALA A 122 -15.44 33.95 -4.38
CA ALA A 122 -15.60 32.74 -5.17
C ALA A 122 -15.04 32.96 -6.59
N PRO A 123 -14.27 32.01 -7.15
CA PRO A 123 -13.62 32.19 -8.44
C PRO A 123 -14.68 32.51 -9.50
N ALA A 124 -14.56 33.69 -10.12
CA ALA A 124 -15.40 34.07 -11.24
C ALA A 124 -15.30 33.00 -12.35
N PRO A 125 -16.38 32.75 -13.12
CA PRO A 125 -16.32 31.81 -14.23
C PRO A 125 -15.25 32.28 -15.22
N LEU A 126 -14.19 31.47 -15.36
CA LEU A 126 -13.09 31.73 -16.29
C LEU A 126 -13.62 31.85 -17.71
N SER A 127 -13.02 32.76 -18.51
CA SER A 127 -13.29 32.76 -19.95
C SER A 127 -12.83 31.43 -20.57
N ALA A 128 -13.38 31.05 -21.72
CA ALA A 128 -12.99 29.82 -22.39
C ALA A 128 -11.47 29.78 -22.72
N SER A 129 -10.89 30.94 -23.04
CA SER A 129 -9.45 31.09 -23.29
C SER A 129 -8.61 30.90 -22.02
N ASP A 130 -9.08 31.42 -20.89
CA ASP A 130 -8.36 31.31 -19.61
C ASP A 130 -8.44 29.89 -19.04
N ALA A 131 -9.56 29.20 -19.26
CA ALA A 131 -9.73 27.81 -18.87
C ALA A 131 -8.78 26.87 -19.66
N GLU A 132 -8.57 27.12 -20.96
CA GLU A 132 -7.62 26.38 -21.78
C GLU A 132 -6.17 26.66 -21.38
N LEU A 133 -5.84 27.92 -21.07
CA LEU A 133 -4.53 28.29 -20.55
C LEU A 133 -4.25 27.59 -19.21
N GLN A 134 -5.22 27.57 -18.30
CA GLN A 134 -5.13 26.88 -17.01
C GLN A 134 -4.92 25.36 -17.19
N GLU A 135 -5.62 24.74 -18.15
CA GLU A 135 -5.45 23.32 -18.49
C GLU A 135 -4.03 23.02 -18.99
N LEU A 136 -3.52 23.82 -19.93
CA LEU A 136 -2.18 23.65 -20.50
C LEU A 136 -1.08 23.89 -19.45
N SER A 137 -1.23 24.90 -18.60
CA SER A 137 -0.29 25.15 -17.49
C SER A 137 -0.29 23.98 -16.50
N ALA A 138 -1.46 23.43 -16.14
CA ALA A 138 -1.55 22.24 -15.29
C ALA A 138 -0.90 21.02 -15.94
N ARG A 139 -1.02 20.86 -17.27
CA ARG A 139 -0.35 19.80 -18.02
C ARG A 139 1.16 19.96 -17.99
N VAL A 140 1.69 21.17 -18.22
CA VAL A 140 3.13 21.46 -18.10
C VAL A 140 3.63 21.13 -16.69
N LEU A 141 2.88 21.52 -15.66
CA LEU A 141 3.21 21.19 -14.27
C LEU A 141 3.29 19.66 -14.05
N SER A 142 2.36 18.87 -14.61
CA SER A 142 2.44 17.41 -14.51
C SER A 142 3.69 16.83 -15.17
N VAL A 143 4.14 17.40 -16.29
CA VAL A 143 5.39 16.98 -16.96
C VAL A 143 6.61 17.36 -16.13
N ILE A 144 6.63 18.55 -15.52
CA ILE A 144 7.68 18.96 -14.58
C ILE A 144 7.77 17.95 -13.43
N ALA A 145 6.61 17.53 -12.90
CA ALA A 145 6.53 16.53 -11.84
C ALA A 145 6.94 15.12 -12.28
N GLU A 146 7.10 14.78 -13.57
CA GLU A 146 7.63 13.46 -13.95
C GLU A 146 9.12 13.32 -13.62
N SER A 147 9.85 14.43 -13.50
CA SER A 147 11.29 14.45 -13.25
C SER A 147 11.63 14.63 -11.76
N PRO A 148 12.63 13.90 -11.23
CA PRO A 148 13.12 14.09 -9.86
C PRO A 148 13.61 15.52 -9.57
N CYS A 149 14.17 16.22 -10.58
CA CYS A 149 14.59 17.61 -10.44
C CYS A 149 13.38 18.54 -10.26
N GLY A 150 12.31 18.30 -11.02
CA GLY A 150 11.06 19.02 -10.89
C GLY A 150 10.41 18.77 -9.52
N HIS A 151 10.40 17.53 -9.04
CA HIS A 151 9.95 17.20 -7.69
C HIS A 151 10.65 18.04 -6.62
N ALA A 152 11.98 18.06 -6.62
CA ALA A 152 12.75 18.78 -5.61
C ALA A 152 12.41 20.27 -5.58
N GLU A 153 12.21 20.89 -6.74
CA GLU A 153 11.93 22.32 -6.84
C GLU A 153 10.47 22.67 -6.52
N LEU A 154 9.52 21.82 -6.92
CA LEU A 154 8.10 21.97 -6.57
C LEU A 154 7.85 21.77 -5.07
N LEU A 155 8.62 20.92 -4.39
CA LEU A 155 8.52 20.69 -2.95
C LEU A 155 9.25 21.77 -2.12
N LYS A 156 10.28 22.45 -2.67
CA LYS A 156 10.94 23.56 -1.98
C LYS A 156 10.10 24.83 -1.98
N ARG A 157 9.33 25.04 -3.03
CA ARG A 157 8.50 26.22 -3.23
C ARG A 157 7.13 26.05 -2.56
N GLU A 158 6.45 27.16 -2.32
CA GLU A 158 5.05 27.17 -1.87
C GLU A 158 4.06 26.82 -2.99
N THR A 159 4.51 26.12 -4.04
CA THR A 159 3.69 25.69 -5.17
C THR A 159 2.48 24.90 -4.70
N ILE A 160 2.68 23.97 -3.78
CA ILE A 160 1.62 23.09 -3.27
C ILE A 160 0.53 23.90 -2.56
N THR A 161 0.87 24.95 -1.79
CA THR A 161 -0.15 25.77 -1.11
C THR A 161 -0.93 26.62 -2.11
N ARG A 162 -0.25 27.17 -3.12
CA ARG A 162 -0.86 27.99 -4.19
C ARG A 162 -1.79 27.22 -5.12
N LEU A 163 -1.51 25.94 -5.38
CA LEU A 163 -2.37 25.10 -6.24
C LEU A 163 -3.67 24.66 -5.56
N LYS A 164 -3.73 24.70 -4.23
CA LYS A 164 -4.85 24.16 -3.44
C LYS A 164 -6.21 24.77 -3.77
N PRO A 165 -6.39 26.09 -3.94
CA PRO A 165 -7.69 26.68 -4.26
C PRO A 165 -8.23 26.21 -5.61
N VAL A 166 -7.36 26.14 -6.63
CA VAL A 166 -7.71 25.66 -7.98
C VAL A 166 -8.06 24.17 -7.94
N PHE A 167 -7.25 23.39 -7.22
CA PHE A 167 -7.51 21.98 -7.00
C PHE A 167 -8.85 21.77 -6.30
N ALA A 168 -9.16 22.54 -5.25
CA ALA A 168 -10.39 22.44 -4.48
C ALA A 168 -11.65 22.82 -5.27
N ALA A 169 -11.59 23.89 -6.08
CA ALA A 169 -12.70 24.34 -6.92
C ALA A 169 -13.13 23.26 -7.93
N ALA A 170 -12.17 22.46 -8.40
CA ALA A 170 -12.39 21.36 -9.33
C ALA A 170 -13.22 21.74 -10.58
N SER A 171 -12.99 22.95 -11.10
CA SER A 171 -13.83 23.58 -12.13
C SER A 171 -13.76 22.85 -13.47
N SER A 172 -12.57 22.43 -13.91
CA SER A 172 -12.35 21.68 -15.15
C SER A 172 -11.86 20.26 -14.86
N LYS A 173 -12.52 19.27 -15.47
CA LYS A 173 -12.17 17.84 -15.30
C LYS A 173 -10.74 17.53 -15.78
N ARG A 174 -10.30 18.17 -16.86
CA ARG A 174 -8.96 17.94 -17.44
C ARG A 174 -7.87 18.59 -16.59
N THR A 175 -8.09 19.84 -16.17
CA THR A 175 -7.19 20.52 -15.22
C THR A 175 -7.05 19.71 -13.94
N CYS A 176 -8.16 19.22 -13.36
CA CYS A 176 -8.11 18.32 -12.21
C CYS A 176 -7.30 17.06 -12.47
N GLN A 177 -7.43 16.44 -13.64
CA GLN A 177 -6.66 15.25 -13.98
C GLN A 177 -5.16 15.50 -13.93
N TYR A 178 -4.68 16.56 -14.59
CA TYR A 178 -3.26 16.91 -14.58
C TYR A 178 -2.76 17.30 -13.19
N LEU A 179 -3.55 18.04 -12.42
CA LEU A 179 -3.20 18.36 -11.03
C LEU A 179 -3.13 17.10 -10.15
N TYR A 180 -4.07 16.17 -10.30
CA TYR A 180 -4.00 14.88 -9.60
C TYR A 180 -2.77 14.08 -10.00
N ASP A 181 -2.44 14.01 -11.29
CA ASP A 181 -1.27 13.29 -11.80
C ASP A 181 0.03 13.90 -11.22
N ALA A 182 0.14 15.24 -11.21
CA ALA A 182 1.27 15.94 -10.58
C ALA A 182 1.37 15.67 -9.07
N LEU A 183 0.26 15.80 -8.33
CA LEU A 183 0.23 15.58 -6.88
C LEU A 183 0.51 14.11 -6.51
N LEU A 184 0.10 13.15 -7.33
CA LEU A 184 0.40 11.73 -7.14
C LEU A 184 1.90 11.44 -7.30
N LEU A 185 2.55 12.07 -8.26
CA LEU A 185 4.00 11.96 -8.47
C LEU A 185 4.77 12.58 -7.30
N LEU A 186 4.39 13.79 -6.87
CA LEU A 186 5.00 14.47 -5.72
C LEU A 186 4.83 13.66 -4.42
N SER A 187 3.64 13.14 -4.17
CA SER A 187 3.30 12.38 -2.96
C SER A 187 3.81 10.92 -2.97
N ALA A 188 4.43 10.45 -4.06
CA ALA A 188 5.09 9.14 -4.06
C ALA A 188 6.30 9.09 -3.11
N SER A 189 6.85 10.25 -2.75
CA SER A 189 7.88 10.41 -1.72
C SER A 189 7.26 10.72 -0.35
N PHE A 190 7.91 10.25 0.72
CA PHE A 190 7.48 10.53 2.10
C PHE A 190 7.43 12.04 2.41
N THR A 191 8.45 12.78 1.96
CA THR A 191 8.52 14.23 2.12
C THR A 191 7.39 14.94 1.39
N GLY A 192 7.10 14.53 0.16
CA GLY A 192 5.98 15.08 -0.60
C GLY A 192 4.63 14.79 0.05
N ALA A 193 4.36 13.54 0.43
CA ALA A 193 3.13 13.19 1.12
C ALA A 193 2.89 14.05 2.37
N ARG A 194 3.94 14.26 3.19
CA ARG A 194 3.89 15.10 4.39
C ARG A 194 3.65 16.58 4.11
N GLN A 195 4.18 17.11 3.01
CA GLN A 195 3.90 18.49 2.59
C GLN A 195 2.46 18.68 2.11
N LEU A 196 1.90 17.70 1.38
CA LEU A 196 0.50 17.75 0.98
C LEU A 196 -0.43 17.69 2.19
N THR A 197 -0.11 16.88 3.19
CA THR A 197 -0.92 16.76 4.41
C THR A 197 -0.82 18.02 5.26
N SER A 198 0.37 18.62 5.40
CA SER A 198 0.55 19.90 6.10
C SER A 198 -0.12 21.08 5.38
N ALA A 199 -0.12 21.10 4.05
CA ALA A 199 -0.86 22.09 3.25
C ALA A 199 -2.39 21.90 3.32
N GLY A 200 -2.88 20.84 3.96
CA GLY A 200 -4.31 20.59 4.16
C GLY A 200 -5.04 20.13 2.90
N TYR A 201 -4.41 19.30 2.07
CA TYR A 201 -5.07 18.63 0.94
C TYR A 201 -6.02 17.52 1.38
N LEU A 202 -5.81 16.91 2.54
CA LEU A 202 -6.60 15.78 3.04
C LEU A 202 -8.11 16.08 3.11
N PRO A 203 -8.59 17.19 3.72
CA PRO A 203 -10.00 17.57 3.69
C PRO A 203 -10.54 17.75 2.27
N VAL A 204 -9.77 18.42 1.40
CA VAL A 204 -10.18 18.71 0.01
C VAL A 204 -10.40 17.42 -0.78
N VAL A 205 -9.46 16.46 -0.70
CA VAL A 205 -9.58 15.17 -1.39
C VAL A 205 -10.79 14.38 -0.88
N LEU A 206 -11.03 14.38 0.44
CA LEU A 206 -12.19 13.70 1.03
C LEU A 206 -13.52 14.36 0.65
N GLU A 207 -13.58 15.69 0.57
CA GLU A 207 -14.76 16.40 0.05
C GLU A 207 -15.01 16.09 -1.42
N GLN A 208 -13.96 16.04 -2.25
CA GLN A 208 -14.10 15.66 -3.65
C GLN A 208 -14.58 14.21 -3.83
N LEU A 209 -14.14 13.29 -2.95
CA LEU A 209 -14.63 11.90 -2.92
C LEU A 209 -16.10 11.80 -2.47
N LYS A 210 -16.56 12.70 -1.59
CA LYS A 210 -17.98 12.83 -1.21
C LYS A 210 -18.83 13.35 -2.38
N GLY A 211 -18.29 14.30 -3.13
CA GLY A 211 -18.97 14.94 -4.25
C GLY A 211 -19.31 13.99 -5.41
N CYS A 212 -20.40 14.28 -6.12
CA CYS A 212 -20.79 13.53 -7.32
C CYS A 212 -19.99 13.93 -8.59
N ARG A 213 -19.14 14.95 -8.50
CA ARG A 213 -18.48 15.60 -9.65
C ARG A 213 -17.32 14.79 -10.25
N LEU A 214 -16.70 13.89 -9.48
CA LEU A 214 -15.60 13.07 -9.97
C LEU A 214 -16.11 11.93 -10.85
N ASN A 215 -15.51 11.74 -12.02
CA ASN A 215 -15.66 10.49 -12.79
C ASN A 215 -14.81 9.37 -12.14
N ASP A 216 -14.95 8.14 -12.61
CA ASP A 216 -14.24 7.00 -12.01
C ASP A 216 -12.71 7.11 -12.12
N ALA A 217 -12.19 7.65 -13.23
CA ALA A 217 -10.76 7.87 -13.42
C ALA A 217 -10.16 8.87 -12.40
N LEU A 218 -10.90 9.93 -12.03
CA LEU A 218 -10.50 10.88 -11.00
C LEU A 218 -10.70 10.31 -9.59
N ARG A 219 -11.74 9.49 -9.36
CA ARG A 219 -11.93 8.79 -8.08
C ARG A 219 -10.76 7.86 -7.76
N VAL A 220 -10.26 7.13 -8.76
CA VAL A 220 -9.06 6.28 -8.61
C VAL A 220 -7.87 7.12 -8.17
N ARG A 221 -7.62 8.27 -8.81
CA ARG A 221 -6.54 9.20 -8.44
C ARG A 221 -6.70 9.76 -7.04
N ALA A 222 -7.90 10.17 -6.67
CA ALA A 222 -8.21 10.66 -5.34
C ALA A 222 -7.97 9.60 -4.25
N LEU A 223 -8.36 8.35 -4.48
CA LEU A 223 -8.09 7.24 -3.56
C LEU A 223 -6.60 6.89 -3.46
N LYS A 224 -5.87 6.93 -4.58
CA LYS A 224 -4.41 6.76 -4.59
C LYS A 224 -3.70 7.89 -3.82
N LEU A 225 -4.15 9.13 -3.99
CA LEU A 225 -3.61 10.28 -3.28
C LEU A 225 -3.91 10.18 -1.78
N LEU A 226 -5.13 9.74 -1.42
CA LEU A 226 -5.51 9.44 -0.04
C LEU A 226 -4.61 8.36 0.58
N LYS A 227 -4.28 7.29 -0.17
CA LYS A 227 -3.32 6.27 0.25
C LYS A 227 -1.92 6.85 0.50
N HIS A 228 -1.42 7.72 -0.38
CA HIS A 228 -0.12 8.35 -0.20
C HIS A 228 -0.09 9.25 1.06
N MET A 229 -1.13 10.07 1.25
CA MET A 229 -1.28 10.90 2.44
C MET A 229 -1.41 10.08 3.73
N ALA A 230 -2.05 8.92 3.69
CA ALA A 230 -2.13 8.02 4.85
C ALA A 230 -0.77 7.40 5.22
N ASN A 231 0.17 7.35 4.28
CA ASN A 231 1.53 6.83 4.46
C ASN A 231 2.58 7.94 4.63
N ASP A 232 2.16 9.15 5.05
CA ASP A 232 3.04 10.28 5.33
C ASP A 232 3.86 10.11 6.64
N GLY A 233 3.64 9.00 7.37
CA GLY A 233 4.27 8.65 8.63
C GLY A 233 3.91 9.55 9.80
N VAL A 234 2.81 10.30 9.70
CA VAL A 234 2.31 11.16 10.76
C VAL A 234 0.98 10.60 11.27
N ASP A 235 0.98 10.05 12.49
CA ASP A 235 -0.24 9.46 13.08
C ASP A 235 -1.41 10.44 13.14
N ALA A 236 -1.13 11.72 13.41
CA ALA A 236 -2.13 12.79 13.43
C ALA A 236 -2.89 12.93 12.10
N THR A 237 -2.24 12.68 10.96
CA THR A 237 -2.88 12.69 9.64
C THR A 237 -3.92 11.59 9.53
N THR A 238 -3.60 10.38 9.98
CA THR A 238 -4.54 9.24 9.95
C THR A 238 -5.74 9.48 10.88
N PHE A 239 -5.53 10.10 12.05
CA PHE A 239 -6.61 10.48 12.96
C PHE A 239 -7.50 11.56 12.34
N ARG A 240 -6.91 12.58 11.72
CA ARG A 240 -7.67 13.62 11.03
C ARG A 240 -8.47 13.04 9.85
N ALA A 241 -7.89 12.10 9.10
CA ALA A 241 -8.59 11.42 8.02
C ALA A 241 -9.80 10.65 8.55
N LEU A 242 -9.66 10.01 9.72
CA LEU A 242 -10.75 9.30 10.38
C LEU A 242 -11.89 10.24 10.79
N GLU A 243 -11.59 11.37 11.43
CA GLU A 243 -12.58 12.40 11.81
C GLU A 243 -13.36 12.93 10.60
N LEU A 244 -12.70 13.05 9.45
CA LEU A 244 -13.30 13.54 8.21
C LEU A 244 -14.14 12.47 7.47
N GLY A 245 -14.18 11.24 7.99
CA GLY A 245 -14.96 10.12 7.48
C GLY A 245 -14.28 9.32 6.36
N ALA A 246 -12.94 9.25 6.35
CA ALA A 246 -12.20 8.52 5.31
C ALA A 246 -12.61 7.04 5.18
N VAL A 247 -12.78 6.34 6.30
CA VAL A 247 -13.20 4.92 6.32
C VAL A 247 -14.56 4.75 5.63
N ALA A 248 -15.54 5.58 5.97
CA ALA A 248 -16.88 5.54 5.37
C ALA A 248 -16.83 5.85 3.86
N GLN A 249 -15.99 6.78 3.42
CA GLN A 249 -15.81 7.06 1.99
C GLN A 249 -15.18 5.88 1.25
N CYS A 250 -14.14 5.26 1.79
CA CYS A 250 -13.56 4.05 1.20
C CYS A 250 -14.57 2.90 1.16
N ALA A 251 -15.31 2.66 2.25
CA ALA A 251 -16.33 1.61 2.36
C ALA A 251 -17.41 1.74 1.28
N LYS A 252 -17.89 2.96 1.03
CA LYS A 252 -18.85 3.24 -0.07
C LYS A 252 -18.29 2.85 -1.44
N ARG A 253 -16.99 3.07 -1.68
CA ARG A 253 -16.33 2.81 -2.98
C ARG A 253 -15.96 1.34 -3.20
N LEU A 254 -15.93 0.50 -2.16
CA LEU A 254 -15.82 -0.97 -2.30
C LEU A 254 -17.00 -1.60 -3.07
N HIS A 255 -18.12 -0.89 -3.18
CA HIS A 255 -19.33 -1.32 -3.90
C HIS A 255 -19.39 -0.76 -5.33
N SER A 256 -18.34 -0.05 -5.79
CA SER A 256 -18.32 0.52 -7.13
C SER A 256 -18.35 -0.56 -8.22
N PRO A 257 -19.08 -0.35 -9.34
CA PRO A 257 -19.02 -1.26 -10.48
C PRO A 257 -17.62 -1.26 -11.14
N HIS A 258 -16.87 -0.17 -11.02
CA HIS A 258 -15.53 -0.03 -11.59
C HIS A 258 -14.47 -0.73 -10.74
N LEU A 259 -13.79 -1.72 -11.34
CA LEU A 259 -12.77 -2.54 -10.68
C LEU A 259 -11.61 -1.70 -10.11
N GLU A 260 -11.15 -0.68 -10.84
CA GLU A 260 -10.03 0.15 -10.39
C GLU A 260 -10.40 1.00 -9.17
N VAL A 261 -11.65 1.45 -9.09
CA VAL A 261 -12.16 2.20 -7.93
C VAL A 261 -12.23 1.29 -6.71
N ARG A 262 -12.68 0.02 -6.88
CA ARG A 262 -12.68 -0.97 -5.79
C ARG A 262 -11.26 -1.25 -5.31
N ALA A 263 -10.33 -1.54 -6.23
CA ALA A 263 -8.94 -1.82 -5.89
C ALA A 263 -8.26 -0.64 -5.17
N ALA A 264 -8.44 0.59 -5.67
CA ALA A 264 -7.88 1.77 -5.04
C ALA A 264 -8.47 2.04 -3.64
N ALA A 265 -9.76 1.72 -3.43
CA ALA A 265 -10.40 1.84 -2.12
C ALA A 265 -9.86 0.80 -1.13
N CYS A 266 -9.64 -0.44 -1.57
CA CYS A 266 -8.96 -1.47 -0.77
C CYS A 266 -7.55 -1.04 -0.39
N ASP A 267 -6.75 -0.55 -1.35
CA ASP A 267 -5.39 -0.09 -1.09
C ASP A 267 -5.32 1.09 -0.11
N ALA A 268 -6.27 2.03 -0.20
CA ALA A 268 -6.38 3.12 0.75
C ALA A 268 -6.72 2.62 2.16
N LEU A 269 -7.68 1.69 2.29
CA LEU A 269 -7.98 1.04 3.58
C LEU A 269 -6.78 0.26 4.13
N ALA A 270 -6.01 -0.41 3.27
CA ALA A 270 -4.80 -1.13 3.67
C ALA A 270 -3.75 -0.18 4.26
N ALA A 271 -3.60 1.03 3.70
CA ALA A 271 -2.70 2.07 4.21
C ALA A 271 -3.16 2.62 5.56
N PHE A 272 -4.46 2.87 5.74
CA PHE A 272 -4.98 3.27 7.06
C PHE A 272 -4.91 2.14 8.10
N GLY A 273 -4.88 0.87 7.65
CA GLY A 273 -4.84 -0.32 8.48
C GLY A 273 -3.58 -0.47 9.34
N PHE A 274 -2.58 0.41 9.25
CA PHE A 274 -1.45 0.43 10.18
C PHE A 274 -1.76 1.13 11.51
N ALA A 275 -2.80 1.98 11.57
CA ALA A 275 -3.18 2.72 12.77
C ALA A 275 -4.30 2.03 13.57
N ASP A 276 -4.08 1.79 14.87
CA ASP A 276 -5.04 1.05 15.71
C ASP A 276 -6.41 1.73 15.83
N LYS A 277 -6.48 3.06 15.89
CA LYS A 277 -7.76 3.78 15.94
C LYS A 277 -8.58 3.56 14.68
N VAL A 278 -7.93 3.45 13.52
CA VAL A 278 -8.63 3.15 12.25
C VAL A 278 -9.16 1.72 12.27
N ARG A 279 -8.36 0.74 12.75
CA ARG A 279 -8.83 -0.65 12.88
C ARG A 279 -10.10 -0.75 13.73
N LYS A 280 -10.17 -0.02 14.85
CA LYS A 280 -11.37 0.08 15.68
C LYS A 280 -12.55 0.69 14.92
N ALA A 281 -12.34 1.81 14.23
CA ALA A 281 -13.40 2.44 13.45
C ALA A 281 -13.91 1.57 12.28
N VAL A 282 -13.04 0.76 11.67
CA VAL A 282 -13.42 -0.23 10.65
C VAL A 282 -14.34 -1.30 11.23
N VAL A 283 -14.05 -1.78 12.44
CA VAL A 283 -14.90 -2.72 13.18
C VAL A 283 -16.24 -2.08 13.52
N GLU A 284 -16.24 -0.86 14.06
CA GLU A 284 -17.45 -0.11 14.43
C GLU A 284 -18.35 0.18 13.22
N HIS A 285 -17.78 0.45 12.04
CA HIS A 285 -18.56 0.63 10.82
C HIS A 285 -19.28 -0.66 10.38
N GLY A 286 -18.77 -1.84 10.74
CA GLY A 286 -19.38 -3.16 10.53
C GLY A 286 -19.42 -3.66 9.08
N GLY A 287 -19.66 -2.79 8.10
CA GLY A 287 -19.81 -3.18 6.68
C GLY A 287 -18.51 -3.35 5.88
N VAL A 288 -17.35 -2.98 6.44
CA VAL A 288 -16.08 -2.99 5.68
C VAL A 288 -15.51 -4.41 5.55
N VAL A 289 -15.33 -5.11 6.66
CA VAL A 289 -14.72 -6.47 6.67
C VAL A 289 -15.55 -7.47 5.86
N PRO A 290 -16.89 -7.57 6.02
CA PRO A 290 -17.72 -8.47 5.21
C PRO A 290 -17.57 -8.20 3.71
N ARG A 291 -17.51 -6.92 3.33
CA ARG A 291 -17.36 -6.54 1.92
C ARG A 291 -15.98 -6.92 1.38
N LEU A 292 -14.92 -6.73 2.16
CA LEU A 292 -13.58 -7.16 1.77
C LEU A 292 -13.50 -8.69 1.62
N CYS A 293 -14.11 -9.47 2.52
CA CYS A 293 -14.21 -10.92 2.38
C CYS A 293 -14.91 -11.32 1.07
N ALA A 294 -16.03 -10.67 0.72
CA ALA A 294 -16.72 -10.92 -0.55
C ALA A 294 -15.88 -10.55 -1.79
N LEU A 295 -14.98 -9.56 -1.69
CA LEU A 295 -14.09 -9.17 -2.79
C LEU A 295 -12.90 -10.12 -3.00
N LEU A 296 -12.67 -11.08 -2.11
CA LEU A 296 -11.64 -12.11 -2.31
C LEU A 296 -11.94 -13.01 -3.51
N THR A 297 -13.21 -13.20 -3.85
CA THR A 297 -13.67 -13.99 -5.01
C THR A 297 -14.03 -13.12 -6.21
N ASP A 298 -13.59 -11.86 -6.25
CA ASP A 298 -13.84 -10.98 -7.41
C ASP A 298 -13.22 -11.58 -8.69
N ALA A 299 -13.90 -11.43 -9.81
CA ALA A 299 -13.45 -11.92 -11.11
C ALA A 299 -12.08 -11.35 -11.53
N GLN A 300 -11.74 -10.16 -11.04
CA GLN A 300 -10.47 -9.50 -11.32
C GLN A 300 -9.46 -9.73 -10.19
N TRP A 301 -8.35 -10.39 -10.52
CA TRP A 301 -7.31 -10.74 -9.55
C TRP A 301 -6.72 -9.52 -8.84
N GLN A 302 -6.69 -8.35 -9.47
CA GLN A 302 -6.21 -7.09 -8.89
C GLN A 302 -7.07 -6.65 -7.71
N VAL A 303 -8.39 -6.81 -7.81
CA VAL A 303 -9.33 -6.44 -6.75
C VAL A 303 -9.22 -7.45 -5.60
N ALA A 304 -9.16 -8.74 -5.92
CA ALA A 304 -8.94 -9.80 -4.93
C ALA A 304 -7.60 -9.60 -4.18
N ALA A 305 -6.54 -9.23 -4.89
CA ALA A 305 -5.22 -8.97 -4.30
C ALA A 305 -5.27 -7.73 -3.39
N ALA A 306 -5.86 -6.63 -3.84
CA ALA A 306 -6.01 -5.42 -3.03
C ALA A 306 -6.87 -5.69 -1.78
N SER A 307 -7.94 -6.48 -1.92
CA SER A 307 -8.80 -6.88 -0.79
C SER A 307 -8.04 -7.74 0.23
N ALA A 308 -7.30 -8.75 -0.23
CA ALA A 308 -6.46 -9.59 0.63
C ALA A 308 -5.40 -8.74 1.37
N GLY A 309 -4.80 -7.76 0.68
CA GLY A 309 -3.86 -6.82 1.29
C GLY A 309 -4.50 -5.93 2.36
N ALA A 310 -5.71 -5.42 2.10
CA ALA A 310 -6.47 -4.66 3.09
C ALA A 310 -6.84 -5.49 4.31
N LEU A 311 -7.36 -6.71 4.12
CA LEU A 311 -7.67 -7.63 5.20
C LEU A 311 -6.42 -7.99 6.01
N MET A 312 -5.29 -8.25 5.36
CA MET A 312 -4.00 -8.52 6.03
C MET A 312 -3.62 -7.37 6.97
N SER A 313 -3.69 -6.13 6.51
CA SER A 313 -3.31 -4.96 7.33
C SER A 313 -4.28 -4.74 8.49
N LEU A 314 -5.58 -4.92 8.25
CA LEU A 314 -6.63 -4.72 9.25
C LEU A 314 -6.70 -5.86 10.28
N ALA A 315 -6.41 -7.09 9.86
CA ALA A 315 -6.43 -8.30 10.68
C ALA A 315 -5.34 -8.34 11.76
N ALA A 316 -4.48 -7.32 11.87
CA ALA A 316 -3.68 -7.14 13.07
C ALA A 316 -4.55 -6.89 14.32
N HIS A 317 -5.78 -6.39 14.18
CA HIS A 317 -6.76 -6.30 15.26
C HIS A 317 -7.59 -7.59 15.36
N ASP A 318 -7.68 -8.17 16.56
CA ASP A 318 -8.30 -9.49 16.75
C ASP A 318 -9.77 -9.54 16.34
N GLU A 319 -10.53 -8.47 16.56
CA GLU A 319 -11.94 -8.44 16.14
C GLU A 319 -12.10 -8.51 14.62
N VAL A 320 -11.15 -7.97 13.86
CA VAL A 320 -11.15 -8.12 12.39
C VAL A 320 -10.90 -9.58 12.01
N LYS A 321 -10.03 -10.30 12.72
CA LYS A 321 -9.82 -11.75 12.49
C LYS A 321 -11.11 -12.53 12.74
N ARG A 322 -11.84 -12.22 13.83
CA ARG A 322 -13.13 -12.85 14.14
C ARG A 322 -14.15 -12.57 13.05
N GLN A 323 -14.26 -11.33 12.58
CA GLN A 323 -15.14 -10.97 11.47
C GLN A 323 -14.76 -11.67 10.16
N ILE A 324 -13.46 -11.85 9.85
CA ILE A 324 -13.03 -12.59 8.66
C ILE A 324 -13.52 -14.04 8.72
N VAL A 325 -13.40 -14.71 9.87
CA VAL A 325 -13.89 -16.08 10.07
C VAL A 325 -15.41 -16.13 9.96
N ALA A 326 -16.12 -15.21 10.61
CA ALA A 326 -17.59 -15.17 10.61
C ALA A 326 -18.22 -14.89 9.24
N ASN A 327 -17.47 -14.29 8.31
CA ASN A 327 -17.94 -13.96 6.95
C ASN A 327 -17.32 -14.88 5.88
N ASP A 328 -16.93 -16.11 6.24
CA ASP A 328 -16.36 -17.12 5.35
C ASP A 328 -15.14 -16.64 4.53
N GLY A 329 -14.41 -15.63 5.02
CA GLY A 329 -13.28 -15.02 4.32
C GLY A 329 -12.09 -15.97 4.12
N LEU A 330 -12.08 -17.11 4.82
CA LEU A 330 -11.06 -18.15 4.69
C LEU A 330 -11.38 -19.18 3.60
N ALA A 331 -12.64 -19.32 3.18
CA ALA A 331 -13.03 -20.30 2.16
C ALA A 331 -12.31 -20.10 0.81
N PRO A 332 -12.11 -18.87 0.29
CA PRO A 332 -11.41 -18.64 -0.98
C PRO A 332 -9.89 -18.83 -0.90
N VAL A 333 -9.30 -18.82 0.30
CA VAL A 333 -7.84 -18.71 0.49
C VAL A 333 -7.06 -19.77 -0.28
N ASN A 334 -7.54 -21.02 -0.28
CA ASN A 334 -6.88 -22.11 -1.02
C ASN A 334 -6.84 -21.87 -2.53
N GLN A 335 -7.91 -21.31 -3.10
CA GLN A 335 -7.94 -20.90 -4.51
C GLN A 335 -6.96 -19.76 -4.77
N LEU A 336 -6.88 -18.78 -3.86
CA LEU A 336 -5.96 -17.63 -4.00
C LEU A 336 -4.49 -18.05 -3.93
N LEU A 337 -4.14 -19.00 -3.05
CA LEU A 337 -2.78 -19.56 -2.96
C LEU A 337 -2.38 -20.34 -4.22
N GLN A 338 -3.35 -20.91 -4.92
CA GLN A 338 -3.14 -21.64 -6.19
C GLN A 338 -3.08 -20.73 -7.42
N ALA A 339 -3.48 -19.46 -7.31
CA ALA A 339 -3.49 -18.54 -8.44
C ALA A 339 -2.07 -18.31 -9.01
N ASN A 340 -1.93 -18.26 -10.34
CA ASN A 340 -0.65 -18.00 -11.01
C ASN A 340 -0.28 -16.50 -11.04
N LYS A 341 -0.52 -15.79 -9.93
CA LYS A 341 -0.32 -14.35 -9.79
C LYS A 341 0.39 -14.04 -8.48
N VAL A 342 1.68 -13.74 -8.58
CA VAL A 342 2.55 -13.50 -7.42
C VAL A 342 2.00 -12.46 -6.43
N PRO A 343 1.48 -11.27 -6.83
CA PRO A 343 0.97 -10.30 -5.86
C PRO A 343 -0.23 -10.82 -5.06
N LEU A 344 -1.12 -11.56 -5.72
CA LEU A 344 -2.28 -12.17 -5.08
C LEU A 344 -1.85 -13.26 -4.09
N GLN A 345 -0.95 -14.15 -4.51
CA GLN A 345 -0.40 -15.20 -3.65
C GLN A 345 0.32 -14.61 -2.44
N LEU A 346 1.12 -13.56 -2.64
CA LEU A 346 1.85 -12.90 -1.56
C LEU A 346 0.90 -12.31 -0.51
N HIS A 347 -0.15 -11.61 -0.95
CA HIS A 347 -1.15 -11.07 -0.03
C HIS A 347 -1.97 -12.17 0.65
N ALA A 348 -2.34 -13.23 -0.06
CA ALA A 348 -3.05 -14.37 0.50
C ALA A 348 -2.22 -15.11 1.57
N VAL A 349 -0.93 -15.37 1.29
CA VAL A 349 0.00 -16.00 2.25
C VAL A 349 0.17 -15.14 3.50
N LYS A 350 0.33 -13.82 3.34
CA LYS A 350 0.44 -12.90 4.47
C LYS A 350 -0.86 -12.80 5.27
N LEU A 351 -2.02 -12.80 4.60
CA LEU A 351 -3.32 -12.86 5.25
C LEU A 351 -3.44 -14.13 6.10
N VAL A 352 -3.06 -15.29 5.55
CA VAL A 352 -3.02 -16.56 6.31
C VAL A 352 -2.14 -16.41 7.53
N ALA A 353 -0.90 -15.90 7.39
CA ALA A 353 0.02 -15.75 8.51
C ALA A 353 -0.53 -14.86 9.66
N VAL A 354 -1.33 -13.85 9.34
CA VAL A 354 -1.91 -12.94 10.34
C VAL A 354 -3.17 -13.55 10.97
N VAL A 355 -4.05 -14.15 10.17
CA VAL A 355 -5.34 -14.66 10.63
C VAL A 355 -5.18 -15.98 11.39
N THR A 356 -4.17 -16.79 11.07
CA THR A 356 -3.83 -17.98 11.87
C THR A 356 -3.40 -17.65 13.29
N ALA A 357 -3.17 -16.39 13.67
CA ALA A 357 -3.02 -16.06 15.09
C ALA A 357 -4.28 -16.41 15.91
N LEU A 358 -5.47 -16.41 15.31
CA LEU A 358 -6.74 -16.78 15.95
C LEU A 358 -6.95 -18.32 15.91
N PRO A 359 -7.21 -19.01 17.04
CA PRO A 359 -7.40 -20.47 17.07
C PRO A 359 -8.49 -20.98 16.11
N ALA A 360 -9.66 -20.31 16.09
CA ALA A 360 -10.77 -20.67 15.19
C ALA A 360 -10.36 -20.66 13.70
N ALA A 361 -9.52 -19.70 13.30
CA ALA A 361 -9.01 -19.65 11.93
C ALA A 361 -8.00 -20.76 11.62
N ARG A 362 -7.17 -21.18 12.59
CA ARG A 362 -6.25 -22.31 12.42
C ARG A 362 -7.04 -23.58 12.13
N ARG A 363 -8.08 -23.87 12.91
CA ARG A 363 -8.92 -25.07 12.73
C ARG A 363 -9.52 -25.13 11.32
N LEU A 364 -9.93 -24.00 10.74
CA LEU A 364 -10.47 -23.92 9.38
C LEU A 364 -9.39 -24.07 8.28
N LEU A 365 -8.16 -23.64 8.56
CA LEU A 365 -7.04 -23.68 7.60
C LEU A 365 -6.15 -24.92 7.77
N ASP A 366 -6.35 -25.73 8.81
CA ASP A 366 -5.67 -27.00 9.04
C ASP A 366 -6.22 -28.09 8.11
N VAL A 367 -6.07 -27.83 6.81
CA VAL A 367 -6.44 -28.74 5.73
C VAL A 367 -5.15 -29.18 5.05
N PRO A 368 -4.95 -30.49 4.78
CA PRO A 368 -3.73 -30.98 4.12
C PRO A 368 -3.40 -30.24 2.82
N ALA A 369 -4.42 -29.80 2.07
CA ALA A 369 -4.27 -29.02 0.85
C ALA A 369 -3.59 -27.66 1.08
N THR A 370 -3.96 -26.94 2.13
CA THR A 370 -3.38 -25.62 2.49
C THR A 370 -1.91 -25.78 2.89
N THR A 371 -1.65 -26.75 3.77
CA THR A 371 -0.29 -27.05 4.26
C THR A 371 0.63 -27.51 3.12
N LEU A 372 0.16 -28.38 2.24
CA LEU A 372 0.92 -28.82 1.07
C LEU A 372 1.24 -27.63 0.16
N ARG A 373 0.24 -26.76 -0.11
CA ARG A 373 0.44 -25.60 -0.97
C ARG A 373 1.47 -24.63 -0.38
N LEU A 374 1.42 -24.36 0.93
CA LEU A 374 2.42 -23.52 1.60
C LEU A 374 3.83 -24.13 1.50
N ARG A 375 3.98 -25.44 1.64
CA ARG A 375 5.28 -26.13 1.45
C ARG A 375 5.80 -26.01 0.02
N THR A 376 4.92 -26.12 -0.98
CA THR A 376 5.30 -25.88 -2.38
C THR A 376 5.78 -24.44 -2.59
N LEU A 377 5.06 -23.45 -2.03
CA LEU A 377 5.43 -22.03 -2.14
C LEU A 377 6.74 -21.69 -1.42
N MET A 378 7.16 -22.47 -0.42
CA MET A 378 8.47 -22.31 0.21
C MET A 378 9.64 -22.66 -0.72
N GLN A 379 9.39 -23.43 -1.78
CA GLN A 379 10.38 -23.83 -2.78
C GLN A 379 10.29 -22.99 -4.06
N ASP A 380 9.46 -21.94 -4.06
CA ASP A 380 9.28 -21.05 -5.20
C ASP A 380 10.55 -20.24 -5.49
N GLU A 381 10.79 -19.93 -6.77
CA GLU A 381 11.94 -19.10 -7.21
C GLU A 381 11.90 -17.70 -6.59
N ASN A 382 10.71 -17.18 -6.29
CA ASN A 382 10.56 -15.87 -5.68
C ASN A 382 10.85 -15.92 -4.17
N ALA A 383 12.03 -15.42 -3.79
CA ALA A 383 12.49 -15.37 -2.41
C ALA A 383 11.51 -14.68 -1.43
N LEU A 384 10.76 -13.66 -1.88
CA LEU A 384 9.77 -12.98 -1.02
C LEU A 384 8.58 -13.89 -0.72
N LEU A 385 8.10 -14.61 -1.73
CA LEU A 385 6.98 -15.53 -1.59
C LEU A 385 7.38 -16.73 -0.72
N ALA A 386 8.56 -17.30 -0.96
CA ALA A 386 9.11 -18.40 -0.17
C ALA A 386 9.27 -18.02 1.31
N LYS A 387 9.82 -16.83 1.59
CA LYS A 387 9.95 -16.32 2.97
C LYS A 387 8.59 -16.13 3.65
N CYS A 388 7.61 -15.56 2.94
CA CYS A 388 6.27 -15.37 3.50
C CYS A 388 5.57 -16.71 3.74
N ALA A 389 5.72 -17.68 2.84
CA ALA A 389 5.13 -19.01 2.96
C ALA A 389 5.69 -19.77 4.17
N LYS A 390 7.01 -19.66 4.41
CA LYS A 390 7.63 -20.20 5.62
C LYS A 390 7.06 -19.57 6.89
N GLY A 391 6.85 -18.25 6.90
CA GLY A 391 6.23 -17.54 8.02
C GLY A 391 4.78 -17.97 8.27
N ALA A 392 3.99 -18.10 7.21
CA ALA A 392 2.61 -18.57 7.28
C ALA A 392 2.51 -20.00 7.83
N LEU A 393 3.38 -20.90 7.37
CA LEU A 393 3.41 -22.29 7.83
C LEU A 393 3.78 -22.39 9.32
N ALA A 394 4.77 -21.61 9.76
CA ALA A 394 5.16 -21.56 11.17
C ALA A 394 4.03 -20.99 12.06
N ALA A 395 3.29 -19.99 11.56
CA ALA A 395 2.15 -19.42 12.26
C ALA A 395 0.95 -20.38 12.32
N SER A 396 0.72 -21.18 11.27
CA SER A 396 -0.34 -22.21 11.26
C SER A 396 -0.03 -23.41 12.15
N SER A 397 1.24 -23.75 12.34
CA SER A 397 1.68 -24.84 13.22
C SER A 397 1.83 -24.43 14.69
N GLY A 398 1.49 -23.19 15.05
CA GLY A 398 1.54 -22.72 16.42
C GLY A 398 0.42 -23.35 17.25
N VAL A 399 0.73 -23.73 18.48
CA VAL A 399 -0.27 -24.26 19.42
C VAL A 399 -1.14 -23.11 19.94
N GLY A 400 -2.46 -23.25 19.83
CA GLY A 400 -3.47 -22.33 20.34
C GLY A 400 -3.62 -22.44 21.84
N VAL A 401 -4.23 -21.45 22.48
CA VAL A 401 -4.68 -21.58 23.87
C VAL A 401 -6.19 -21.45 23.82
N ASP A 402 -6.89 -22.40 24.41
CA ASP A 402 -8.35 -22.40 24.44
C ASP A 402 -8.86 -21.19 25.25
N ASP A 403 -9.96 -20.56 24.82
CA ASP A 403 -10.51 -19.36 25.44
C ASP A 403 -11.00 -19.63 26.89
N GLU A 404 -11.33 -20.89 27.21
CA GLU A 404 -11.68 -21.32 28.57
C GLU A 404 -10.49 -21.19 29.53
N VAL A 405 -9.26 -21.44 29.07
CA VAL A 405 -8.03 -21.23 29.86
C VAL A 405 -7.90 -19.78 30.29
N ILE A 406 -8.22 -18.84 29.39
CA ILE A 406 -8.15 -17.40 29.66
C ILE A 406 -9.21 -17.00 30.68
N THR A 407 -10.43 -17.50 30.50
CA THR A 407 -11.58 -17.17 31.34
C THR A 407 -11.37 -17.69 32.76
N GLN A 408 -11.04 -18.98 32.91
CA GLN A 408 -10.79 -19.59 34.21
C GLN A 408 -9.56 -19.02 34.93
N PHE A 409 -8.49 -18.65 34.19
CA PHE A 409 -7.33 -17.99 34.78
C PHE A 409 -7.67 -16.60 35.35
N ASN A 410 -8.48 -15.81 34.66
CA ASN A 410 -8.89 -14.49 35.15
C ASN A 410 -9.74 -14.59 36.41
N ASP A 411 -10.64 -15.58 36.48
CA ASP A 411 -11.46 -15.84 37.67
C ASP A 411 -10.63 -16.35 38.85
N PHE A 412 -9.67 -17.24 38.59
CA PHE A 412 -8.68 -17.71 39.58
C PHE A 412 -7.84 -16.55 40.13
N LYS A 413 -7.33 -15.66 39.26
CA LYS A 413 -6.54 -14.48 39.67
C LYS A 413 -7.35 -13.51 40.54
N LEU A 414 -8.65 -13.39 40.31
CA LEU A 414 -9.56 -12.51 41.06
C LEU A 414 -10.21 -13.20 42.28
N LYS A 415 -9.87 -14.47 42.55
CA LYS A 415 -10.46 -15.30 43.62
C LYS A 415 -12.00 -15.25 43.64
N ARG A 416 -12.63 -15.30 42.46
CA ARG A 416 -14.10 -15.25 42.33
C ARG A 416 -14.69 -16.65 42.49
N ALA A 417 -15.69 -16.80 43.37
CA ALA A 417 -16.51 -18.01 43.43
C ALA A 417 -17.27 -18.18 42.11
N PRO A 418 -17.35 -19.40 41.52
CA PRO A 418 -17.09 -20.72 42.11
C PRO A 418 -15.67 -21.30 41.88
N HIS A 419 -14.71 -20.51 41.36
CA HIS A 419 -13.40 -21.00 40.89
C HIS A 419 -12.27 -20.84 41.92
N ASP A 420 -12.49 -21.32 43.14
CA ASP A 420 -11.47 -21.40 44.19
C ASP A 420 -10.60 -22.65 44.00
N PHE A 421 -9.82 -22.65 42.93
CA PHE A 421 -8.86 -23.71 42.62
C PHE A 421 -7.50 -23.37 43.23
N ARG A 422 -6.71 -24.39 43.58
CA ARG A 422 -5.31 -24.21 44.02
C ARG A 422 -4.32 -24.34 42.87
N TYR A 423 -4.62 -25.21 41.90
CA TYR A 423 -3.78 -25.41 40.73
C TYR A 423 -4.57 -25.81 39.48
N PHE A 424 -3.93 -25.63 38.33
CA PHE A 424 -4.38 -26.06 37.02
C PHE A 424 -3.28 -26.88 36.35
N ILE A 425 -3.67 -27.95 35.66
CA ILE A 425 -2.78 -28.70 34.77
C ILE A 425 -3.31 -28.54 33.35
N TYR A 426 -2.44 -28.10 32.45
CA TYR A 426 -2.71 -27.89 31.03
C TYR A 426 -1.99 -28.92 30.18
N LYS A 427 -2.67 -29.31 29.09
CA LYS A 427 -2.17 -30.24 28.09
C LYS A 427 -2.33 -29.64 26.70
N ILE A 428 -1.37 -29.94 25.83
CA ILE A 428 -1.51 -29.74 24.38
C ILE A 428 -2.22 -30.95 23.77
N VAL A 429 -3.38 -30.71 23.16
CA VAL A 429 -4.17 -31.70 22.41
C VAL A 429 -3.94 -31.51 20.91
N ASP A 430 -3.82 -32.63 20.20
CA ASP A 430 -3.67 -32.72 18.73
C ASP A 430 -2.54 -31.88 18.11
N ASP A 431 -1.47 -31.63 18.88
CA ASP A 431 -0.38 -30.72 18.52
C ASP A 431 -0.85 -29.28 18.17
N SER A 432 -2.10 -28.92 18.50
CA SER A 432 -2.76 -27.73 17.97
C SER A 432 -3.30 -26.80 19.04
N GLU A 433 -3.65 -27.27 20.24
CA GLU A 433 -4.32 -26.43 21.25
C GLU A 433 -3.99 -26.82 22.70
N ILE A 434 -3.81 -25.81 23.55
CA ILE A 434 -3.63 -25.94 24.99
C ILE A 434 -4.99 -25.87 25.65
N VAL A 435 -5.37 -26.95 26.33
CA VAL A 435 -6.61 -27.09 27.08
C VAL A 435 -6.31 -27.39 28.55
N ILE A 436 -7.32 -27.18 29.40
CA ILE A 436 -7.26 -27.59 30.81
C ILE A 436 -7.49 -29.10 30.88
N GLU A 437 -6.52 -29.84 31.39
CA GLU A 437 -6.64 -31.28 31.59
C GLU A 437 -7.26 -31.59 32.95
N SER A 438 -6.85 -30.87 33.99
CA SER A 438 -7.41 -31.02 35.33
C SER A 438 -7.25 -29.76 36.17
N THR A 439 -8.14 -29.60 37.14
CA THR A 439 -8.13 -28.54 38.14
C THR A 439 -8.13 -29.14 39.53
N GLY A 440 -7.39 -28.53 40.45
CA GLY A 440 -7.35 -28.93 41.86
C GLY A 440 -8.17 -27.95 42.70
N PRO A 441 -9.19 -28.40 43.46
CA PRO A 441 -9.91 -27.53 44.40
C PRO A 441 -8.99 -27.06 45.53
N SER A 442 -9.38 -26.01 46.26
CA SER A 442 -8.59 -25.43 47.37
C SER A 442 -8.28 -26.40 48.53
N THR A 443 -8.95 -27.56 48.58
CA THR A 443 -8.68 -28.66 49.53
C THR A 443 -7.49 -29.53 49.16
N GLU A 444 -7.07 -29.57 47.90
CA GLU A 444 -5.88 -30.32 47.47
C GLU A 444 -4.60 -29.51 47.72
N SER A 445 -3.50 -30.20 47.99
CA SER A 445 -2.20 -29.61 48.29
C SER A 445 -1.31 -29.49 47.04
N TYR A 446 -0.19 -28.77 47.15
CA TYR A 446 0.84 -28.75 46.09
C TYR A 446 1.36 -30.16 45.79
N GLN A 447 1.50 -31.01 46.80
CA GLN A 447 2.01 -32.37 46.64
C GLN A 447 1.10 -33.23 45.77
N ASP A 448 -0.22 -33.06 45.88
CA ASP A 448 -1.18 -33.79 45.04
C ASP A 448 -1.02 -33.44 43.55
N MET A 449 -0.67 -32.18 43.25
CA MET A 449 -0.35 -31.75 41.88
C MET A 449 1.00 -32.31 41.42
N ALA A 450 2.02 -32.25 42.28
CA ALA A 450 3.35 -32.80 41.98
C ALA A 450 3.28 -34.30 41.69
N ASP A 451 2.49 -35.05 42.46
CA ASP A 451 2.29 -36.49 42.27
C ASP A 451 1.54 -36.77 40.96
N LYS A 452 0.52 -35.97 40.62
CA LYS A 452 -0.20 -36.06 39.33
C LYS A 452 0.75 -35.79 38.14
N LEU A 453 1.67 -34.84 38.26
CA LEU A 453 2.68 -34.57 37.21
C LEU A 453 3.74 -35.67 37.14
N ALA A 454 4.23 -36.17 38.28
CA ALA A 454 5.26 -37.21 38.35
C ALA A 454 4.79 -38.55 37.76
N GLN A 455 3.48 -38.85 37.83
CA GLN A 455 2.89 -40.01 37.15
C GLN A 455 2.95 -39.92 35.62
N ILE A 456 3.07 -38.72 35.06
CA ILE A 456 3.14 -38.48 33.62
C ILE A 456 4.61 -38.54 33.18
N THR A 457 5.02 -39.71 32.71
CA THR A 457 6.41 -39.96 32.25
C THR A 457 6.55 -39.88 30.73
N ASN A 458 5.49 -40.18 29.97
CA ASN A 458 5.56 -40.31 28.51
C ASN A 458 5.29 -39.01 27.74
N ASP A 459 4.85 -37.94 28.42
CA ASP A 459 4.42 -36.70 27.79
C ASP A 459 4.73 -35.49 28.68
N CYS A 460 4.60 -34.28 28.14
CA CYS A 460 4.87 -33.04 28.86
C CYS A 460 3.57 -32.38 29.33
N ARG A 461 3.61 -31.50 30.34
CA ARG A 461 2.46 -30.71 30.82
C ARG A 461 2.89 -29.33 31.26
N TYR A 462 1.95 -28.39 31.28
CA TYR A 462 2.13 -27.15 32.04
C TYR A 462 1.26 -27.20 33.29
N ALA A 463 1.70 -26.56 34.35
CA ALA A 463 0.91 -26.38 35.54
C ALA A 463 0.98 -24.94 36.03
N LEU A 464 -0.07 -24.51 36.72
CA LEU A 464 -0.15 -23.22 37.37
C LEU A 464 -0.64 -23.46 38.78
N VAL A 465 0.03 -22.87 39.78
CA VAL A 465 -0.31 -23.10 41.20
C VAL A 465 -0.22 -21.81 42.00
N ASP A 466 -1.16 -21.59 42.93
CA ASP A 466 -1.03 -20.56 43.97
C ASP A 466 -0.27 -21.16 45.16
N LEU A 467 0.95 -20.66 45.39
CA LEU A 467 1.79 -21.08 46.51
C LEU A 467 1.81 -20.01 47.58
N ASP A 468 1.56 -20.43 48.82
CA ASP A 468 1.67 -19.59 50.00
C ASP A 468 3.13 -19.53 50.43
N VAL A 469 3.80 -18.41 50.16
CA VAL A 469 5.22 -18.22 50.46
C VAL A 469 5.41 -17.15 51.52
N THR A 470 6.29 -17.43 52.47
CA THR A 470 6.68 -16.44 53.49
C THR A 470 7.81 -15.58 52.93
N THR A 471 7.57 -14.27 52.81
CA THR A 471 8.59 -13.31 52.36
C THR A 471 9.73 -13.24 53.40
N LYS A 472 10.92 -12.79 53.00
CA LYS A 472 12.10 -12.60 53.89
C LYS A 472 11.80 -11.78 55.17
N ASP A 473 10.77 -10.93 55.13
CA ASP A 473 10.28 -10.14 56.25
C ASP A 473 9.27 -10.87 57.17
N GLY A 474 9.07 -12.18 56.99
CA GLY A 474 8.15 -13.00 57.80
C GLY A 474 6.66 -12.81 57.49
N ARG A 475 6.33 -12.18 56.36
CA ARG A 475 4.92 -11.96 55.95
C ARG A 475 4.43 -13.08 55.02
N PRO A 476 3.28 -13.71 55.31
CA PRO A 476 2.67 -14.68 54.41
C PRO A 476 2.11 -13.96 53.18
N THR A 477 2.52 -14.41 51.99
CA THR A 477 2.04 -13.87 50.71
C THR A 477 1.79 -15.01 49.73
N SER A 478 0.66 -15.00 49.04
CA SER A 478 0.42 -15.99 47.98
C SER A 478 0.99 -15.50 46.65
N LYS A 479 1.66 -16.40 45.92
CA LYS A 479 2.27 -16.15 44.61
C LYS A 479 1.86 -17.24 43.64
N ILE A 480 1.37 -16.80 42.49
CA ILE A 480 1.07 -17.69 41.38
C ILE A 480 2.37 -18.06 40.66
N VAL A 481 2.63 -19.36 40.53
CA VAL A 481 3.83 -19.92 39.89
C VAL A 481 3.41 -20.74 38.67
N PHE A 482 4.06 -20.47 37.55
CA PHE A 482 3.92 -21.27 36.33
C PHE A 482 5.02 -22.31 36.24
N LEU A 483 4.64 -23.57 36.15
CA LEU A 483 5.53 -24.72 36.09
C LEU A 483 5.45 -25.40 34.72
N SER A 484 6.59 -25.70 34.12
CA SER A 484 6.69 -26.48 32.89
C SER A 484 7.28 -27.85 33.20
N TRP A 485 6.47 -28.90 33.09
CA TRP A 485 6.89 -30.29 33.30
C TRP A 485 7.30 -30.94 31.97
N SER A 486 8.57 -31.32 31.86
CA SER A 486 9.12 -31.96 30.67
C SER A 486 10.04 -33.13 31.06
N PRO A 487 9.48 -34.31 31.37
CA PRO A 487 10.25 -35.43 31.90
C PRO A 487 11.26 -35.95 30.88
N ASP A 488 12.41 -36.44 31.35
CA ASP A 488 13.46 -36.90 30.44
C ASP A 488 13.06 -38.07 29.54
N THR A 489 12.11 -38.87 29.99
CA THR A 489 11.53 -40.02 29.29
C THR A 489 10.49 -39.64 28.22
N ALA A 490 10.05 -38.38 28.14
CA ALA A 490 9.09 -37.93 27.13
C ALA A 490 9.68 -37.94 25.71
N ARG A 491 8.80 -38.12 24.71
CA ARG A 491 9.18 -38.12 23.29
C ARG A 491 9.80 -36.78 22.88
N ILE A 492 10.86 -36.82 22.07
CA ILE A 492 11.59 -35.64 21.56
C ILE A 492 10.62 -34.63 20.90
N LYS A 493 9.67 -35.13 20.08
CA LYS A 493 8.66 -34.30 19.43
C LYS A 493 7.79 -33.55 20.45
N SER A 494 7.34 -34.20 21.52
CA SER A 494 6.55 -33.57 22.59
C SER A 494 7.37 -32.51 23.32
N LYS A 495 8.63 -32.80 23.69
CA LYS A 495 9.51 -31.82 24.34
C LYS A 495 9.70 -30.56 23.49
N MET A 496 9.92 -30.73 22.19
CA MET A 496 10.05 -29.60 21.26
C MET A 496 8.75 -28.79 21.15
N LEU A 497 7.61 -29.46 21.08
CA LEU A 497 6.30 -28.81 21.00
C LEU A 497 5.98 -27.99 22.26
N TYR A 498 6.18 -28.56 23.45
CA TYR A 498 5.97 -27.85 24.71
C TYR A 498 7.04 -26.77 24.96
N ALA A 499 8.28 -26.94 24.51
CA ALA A 499 9.28 -25.88 24.61
C ALA A 499 8.91 -24.67 23.71
N SER A 500 8.53 -24.94 22.45
CA SER A 500 8.15 -23.89 21.48
C SER A 500 6.81 -23.20 21.79
N SER A 501 5.89 -23.90 22.47
CA SER A 501 4.56 -23.38 22.82
C SER A 501 4.51 -22.66 24.16
N LYS A 502 5.59 -22.71 24.95
CA LYS A 502 5.67 -22.11 26.29
C LYS A 502 5.38 -20.61 26.29
N GLU A 503 5.85 -19.90 25.26
CA GLU A 503 5.61 -18.46 25.14
C GLU A 503 4.18 -18.12 24.70
N ALA A 504 3.41 -19.08 24.16
CA ALA A 504 2.00 -18.88 23.82
C ALA A 504 1.13 -18.84 25.09
N ILE A 505 1.31 -19.79 26.00
CA ILE A 505 0.55 -19.83 27.26
C ILE A 505 0.95 -18.69 28.22
N LYS A 506 2.24 -18.34 28.30
CA LYS A 506 2.70 -17.22 29.15
C LYS A 506 2.07 -15.89 28.78
N ARG A 507 1.86 -15.62 27.49
CA ARG A 507 1.22 -14.39 27.01
C ARG A 507 -0.23 -14.26 27.48
N VAL A 508 -0.91 -15.39 27.63
CA VAL A 508 -2.29 -15.46 28.14
C VAL A 508 -2.31 -15.26 29.66
N LEU A 509 -1.35 -15.86 30.37
CA LEU A 509 -1.24 -15.83 31.84
C LEU A 509 -0.62 -14.51 32.35
N MET A 510 -1.19 -13.37 31.97
CA MET A 510 -0.64 -12.04 32.30
C MET A 510 -0.62 -11.77 33.81
N GLY A 511 0.58 -11.49 34.33
CA GLY A 511 0.82 -11.17 35.75
C GLY A 511 1.48 -12.30 36.55
N VAL A 512 1.75 -13.46 35.92
CA VAL A 512 2.57 -14.52 36.52
C VAL A 512 4.04 -14.23 36.23
N GLY A 513 4.78 -13.79 37.25
CA GLY A 513 6.19 -13.42 37.11
C GLY A 513 7.19 -14.56 37.36
N ILE A 514 6.74 -15.66 37.95
CA ILE A 514 7.59 -16.77 38.37
C ILE A 514 7.37 -17.95 37.42
N HIS A 515 8.42 -18.36 36.73
CA HIS A 515 8.39 -19.45 35.75
C HIS A 515 9.45 -20.48 36.08
N LEU A 516 9.03 -21.67 36.45
CA LEU A 516 9.91 -22.79 36.77
C LEU A 516 9.77 -23.88 35.72
N THR A 517 10.84 -24.65 35.53
CA THR A 517 10.87 -25.80 34.62
C THR A 517 11.39 -26.97 35.42
N ALA A 518 10.71 -28.11 35.33
CA ALA A 518 11.09 -29.35 35.99
C ALA A 518 11.19 -30.46 34.94
N THR A 519 12.30 -31.18 34.98
CA THR A 519 12.66 -32.28 34.08
C THR A 519 12.70 -33.63 34.78
N ASP A 520 12.76 -33.64 36.11
CA ASP A 520 12.74 -34.84 36.93
C ASP A 520 11.86 -34.66 38.18
N ALA A 521 11.37 -35.77 38.73
CA ALA A 521 10.47 -35.77 39.89
C ALA A 521 11.14 -35.16 41.14
N SER A 522 12.46 -35.23 41.25
CA SER A 522 13.22 -34.56 42.30
C SER A 522 13.08 -33.03 42.27
N GLU A 523 12.96 -32.43 41.08
CA GLU A 523 12.79 -30.98 40.87
C GLU A 523 11.34 -30.50 41.11
N LEU A 524 10.38 -31.43 41.21
CA LEU A 524 9.01 -31.14 41.61
C LEU A 524 8.82 -31.07 43.13
N SER A 525 9.84 -31.40 43.92
CA SER A 525 9.79 -31.31 45.38
C SER A 525 9.49 -29.89 45.86
N LEU A 526 8.72 -29.79 46.94
CA LEU A 526 8.27 -28.52 47.49
C LEU A 526 9.47 -27.62 47.86
N GLU A 527 10.55 -28.20 48.41
CA GLU A 527 11.81 -27.51 48.71
C GLU A 527 12.47 -26.91 47.46
N SER A 528 12.55 -27.66 46.35
CA SER A 528 13.16 -27.19 45.10
C SER A 528 12.37 -26.04 44.46
N ILE A 529 11.04 -26.10 44.57
CA ILE A 529 10.16 -25.04 44.07
C ILE A 529 10.20 -23.81 44.97
N GLU A 530 10.22 -23.96 46.28
CA GLU A 530 10.40 -22.85 47.22
C GLU A 530 11.74 -22.13 47.01
N ASP A 531 12.83 -22.87 46.83
CA ASP A 531 14.14 -22.32 46.46
C ASP A 531 14.12 -21.60 45.11
N GLY A 532 13.38 -22.15 44.15
CA GLY A 532 13.14 -21.53 42.84
C GLY A 532 12.37 -20.22 42.95
N VAL A 533 11.34 -20.17 43.79
CA VAL A 533 10.50 -18.99 44.04
C VAL A 533 11.26 -17.92 44.84
N ALA A 534 12.07 -18.31 45.82
CA ALA A 534 12.86 -17.41 46.66
C ALA A 534 13.89 -16.58 45.88
N LYS A 535 14.29 -17.01 44.68
CA LYS A 535 15.15 -16.24 43.76
C LYS A 535 14.45 -15.05 43.12
N PHE A 536 13.12 -15.05 43.08
CA PHE A 536 12.28 -13.99 42.50
C PHE A 536 11.57 -13.12 43.55
N LEU A 537 11.77 -13.43 44.85
CA LEU A 537 11.30 -12.68 46.02
C LEU A 537 12.46 -11.94 46.69
#